data_AF-A0A0S3TEV7-F1
#
_entry.id   AF-A0A0S3TEV7-F1
#
_cell.length_a   1.000
_cell.length_b   1.000
_cell.length_c   1.000
_cell.angle_alpha   90.00
_cell.angle_beta   90.00
_cell.angle_gamma   90.00
#
_symmetry.space_group_name_H-M   'P 1'
#
loop_
_entity.id
_entity.type
_entity.pdbx_description
1 polymer ?
#
loop_
_entity_poly.entity_id
_entity_poly.type
_entity_poly.pdbx_seq_one_letter_code
_entity_poly.pdbx_strand_id
1 'polypeptide(L)'
;MASVETPKPHIVCVPYPAQGHINPMMQLAKILRCKGFYITFVNSEYNHRRFIKSHGPEFVKGLPDFAYETIPDGLPPSDKDATQDIPLLCDSTRKTCYGLSKSWC
;
A
#
# COMPACT_ATOMS: atom_id res chain seq x y z
N MET A 1 3.90 -37.45 -5.11
CA MET A 1 5.17 -36.71 -5.15
C MET A 1 4.85 -35.28 -4.76
N ALA A 2 5.22 -34.85 -3.55
CA ALA A 2 5.03 -33.47 -3.14
C ALA A 2 5.96 -32.58 -3.98
N SER A 3 5.39 -31.64 -4.73
CA SER A 3 6.17 -30.59 -5.38
C SER A 3 6.88 -29.79 -4.29
N VAL A 4 8.20 -29.67 -4.37
CA VAL A 4 8.95 -28.75 -3.52
C VAL A 4 8.56 -27.35 -3.96
N GLU A 5 7.55 -26.75 -3.31
CA GLU A 5 7.18 -25.37 -3.58
C GLU A 5 8.33 -24.47 -3.13
N THR A 6 9.07 -23.92 -4.09
CA THR A 6 10.04 -22.88 -3.82
C THR A 6 9.30 -21.62 -3.37
N PRO A 7 9.77 -20.94 -2.30
CA PRO A 7 9.12 -19.72 -1.84
C PRO A 7 9.05 -18.69 -2.98
N LYS A 8 7.85 -18.15 -3.23
CA LYS A 8 7.66 -17.08 -4.22
C LYS A 8 8.53 -15.87 -3.81
N PRO A 9 9.28 -15.25 -4.73
CA PRO A 9 9.96 -14.00 -4.44
C PRO A 9 8.94 -12.92 -4.02
N HIS A 10 9.27 -12.18 -2.96
CA HIS A 10 8.39 -11.19 -2.35
C HIS A 10 8.72 -9.78 -2.81
N ILE A 11 7.71 -9.04 -3.26
CA ILE A 11 7.80 -7.63 -3.60
C ILE A 11 6.89 -6.81 -2.67
N VAL A 12 7.46 -5.75 -2.09
CA VAL A 12 6.71 -4.75 -1.33
C VAL A 12 6.51 -3.51 -2.20
N CYS A 13 5.25 -3.18 -2.47
CA CYS A 13 4.86 -2.00 -3.26
C CYS A 13 4.46 -0.87 -2.30
N VAL A 14 5.24 0.21 -2.27
CA VAL A 14 4.97 1.42 -1.47
C VAL A 14 4.71 2.60 -2.39
N PRO A 15 3.46 2.83 -2.86
CA PRO A 15 3.13 4.00 -3.67
C PRO A 15 3.24 5.30 -2.87
N TYR A 16 3.49 6.40 -3.58
CA TYR A 16 3.26 7.73 -3.02
C TYR A 16 1.76 7.87 -2.66
N PRO A 17 1.40 8.35 -1.46
CA PRO A 17 0.03 8.29 -0.92
C PRO A 17 -0.98 9.27 -1.55
N ALA A 18 -0.83 9.60 -2.84
CA ALA A 18 -1.79 10.39 -3.63
C ALA A 18 -2.43 9.52 -4.73
N GLN A 19 -3.73 9.73 -4.99
CA GLN A 19 -4.54 8.88 -5.89
C GLN A 19 -3.90 8.62 -7.27
N GLY A 20 -3.28 9.66 -7.86
CA GLY A 20 -2.61 9.54 -9.17
C GLY A 20 -1.44 8.55 -9.20
N HIS A 21 -0.85 8.22 -8.05
CA HIS A 21 0.26 7.26 -7.93
C HIS A 21 -0.20 5.88 -7.44
N ILE A 22 -1.26 5.82 -6.63
CA ILE A 22 -1.77 4.56 -6.09
C ILE A 22 -2.32 3.65 -7.19
N ASN A 23 -3.13 4.19 -8.11
CA ASN A 23 -3.77 3.39 -9.15
C ASN A 23 -2.76 2.74 -10.13
N PRO A 24 -1.78 3.48 -10.69
CA PRO A 24 -0.74 2.86 -11.53
C PRO A 24 0.07 1.79 -10.79
N MET A 25 0.46 2.04 -9.53
CA MET A 25 1.19 1.06 -8.72
C MET A 25 0.34 -0.19 -8.46
N MET A 26 -0.96 -0.04 -8.24
CA MET A 26 -1.89 -1.16 -8.06
C MET A 26 -1.98 -2.05 -9.31
N GLN A 27 -2.03 -1.43 -10.50
CA GLN A 27 -2.02 -2.20 -11.75
C GLN A 27 -0.70 -2.95 -11.94
N LEU A 28 0.42 -2.29 -11.67
CA LEU A 28 1.74 -2.93 -11.69
C LEU A 28 1.81 -4.11 -10.71
N ALA A 29 1.34 -3.93 -9.47
CA ALA A 29 1.29 -4.97 -8.45
C ALA A 29 0.48 -6.20 -8.90
N LYS A 30 -0.67 -5.98 -9.55
CA LYS A 30 -1.48 -7.07 -10.13
C LYS A 30 -0.74 -7.81 -11.24
N ILE A 31 -0.04 -7.11 -12.13
CA ILE A 31 0.77 -7.72 -13.19
C ILE A 31 1.92 -8.55 -12.59
N LEU A 32 2.62 -8.02 -11.58
CA LEU A 32 3.71 -8.72 -10.91
C LEU A 32 3.21 -9.99 -10.22
N ARG A 33 2.08 -9.93 -9.53
CA ARG A 33 1.46 -11.12 -8.97
C ARG A 33 1.17 -12.18 -10.05
N CYS A 34 0.58 -11.80 -11.19
CA CYS A 34 0.34 -12.73 -12.29
C CYS A 34 1.63 -13.35 -12.85
N LYS A 35 2.79 -12.73 -12.64
CA LYS A 35 4.11 -13.26 -12.98
C LYS A 35 4.72 -14.19 -11.91
N GLY A 36 3.99 -14.49 -10.84
CA GLY A 36 4.39 -15.47 -9.82
C GLY A 36 5.03 -14.87 -8.56
N PHE A 37 4.97 -13.56 -8.38
CA PHE A 37 5.48 -12.90 -7.17
C PHE A 37 4.43 -12.89 -6.05
N TYR A 38 4.88 -12.99 -4.80
CA TYR A 38 4.06 -12.61 -3.64
C TYR A 38 4.14 -11.11 -3.46
N ILE A 39 3.00 -10.44 -3.30
CA ILE A 39 2.93 -8.98 -3.22
C ILE A 39 2.43 -8.53 -1.85
N THR A 40 3.10 -7.54 -1.26
CA THR A 40 2.53 -6.71 -0.19
C THR A 40 2.34 -5.30 -0.71
N PHE A 41 1.11 -4.82 -0.74
CA PHE A 41 0.78 -3.46 -1.15
C PHE A 41 0.54 -2.58 0.08
N VAL A 42 1.42 -1.61 0.30
CA VAL A 42 1.40 -0.74 1.48
C VAL A 42 0.59 0.52 1.17
N ASN A 43 -0.54 0.69 1.85
CA ASN A 43 -1.33 1.92 1.79
C ASN A 43 -0.99 2.84 2.97
N SER A 44 -1.33 4.13 2.87
CA SER A 44 -1.50 4.90 4.10
C SER A 44 -2.80 4.47 4.80
N GLU A 45 -2.87 4.58 6.12
CA GLU A 45 -4.11 4.31 6.90
C GLU A 45 -5.30 5.12 6.36
N TYR A 46 -5.06 6.37 5.98
CA TYR A 46 -6.04 7.24 5.35
C TYR A 46 -6.61 6.63 4.05
N ASN A 47 -5.73 6.22 3.14
CA ASN A 47 -6.14 5.63 1.85
C ASN A 47 -6.78 4.26 2.04
N HIS A 48 -6.29 3.45 2.97
CA HIS A 48 -6.87 2.14 3.30
C HIS A 48 -8.32 2.28 3.79
N ARG A 49 -8.58 3.22 4.71
CA ARG A 49 -9.94 3.51 5.18
C ARG A 49 -10.85 3.97 4.05
N ARG A 50 -10.34 4.75 3.08
CA ARG A 50 -11.11 5.15 1.89
C ARG A 50 -11.42 3.98 0.97
N PHE A 51 -10.49 3.04 0.78
CA PHE A 51 -10.78 1.82 0.04
C PHE A 51 -11.88 0.99 0.69
N ILE A 52 -11.82 0.81 2.02
CA ILE A 52 -12.90 0.12 2.76
C ILE A 52 -14.25 0.84 2.59
N LYS A 53 -14.28 2.18 2.70
CA LYS A 53 -15.52 2.97 2.55
C LYS A 53 -16.12 2.83 1.14
N SER A 54 -15.30 2.75 0.11
CA SER A 54 -15.74 2.78 -1.30
C SER A 54 -15.96 1.40 -1.91
N HIS A 55 -15.17 0.39 -1.53
CA HIS A 55 -15.17 -0.95 -2.13
C HIS A 55 -15.51 -2.06 -1.13
N GLY A 56 -15.70 -1.71 0.15
CA GLY A 56 -15.98 -2.66 1.23
C GLY A 56 -14.70 -3.25 1.86
N PRO A 57 -14.82 -3.87 3.05
CA PRO A 57 -13.70 -4.45 3.78
C PRO A 57 -13.04 -5.64 3.06
N GLU A 58 -13.80 -6.36 2.22
CA GLU A 58 -13.26 -7.48 1.44
C GLU A 58 -12.21 -7.03 0.41
N PHE A 59 -12.23 -5.76 -0.03
CA PHE A 59 -11.24 -5.24 -0.97
C PHE A 59 -9.81 -5.28 -0.42
N VAL A 60 -9.65 -4.98 0.86
CA VAL A 60 -8.35 -4.92 1.54
C VAL A 60 -7.96 -6.22 2.24
N LYS A 61 -8.84 -7.22 2.23
CA LYS A 61 -8.56 -8.56 2.78
C LYS A 61 -7.45 -9.28 2.00
N GLY A 62 -7.21 -8.86 0.76
CA GLY A 62 -6.17 -9.41 -0.08
C GLY A 62 -6.53 -10.80 -0.62
N LEU A 63 -5.52 -11.46 -1.17
CA LEU A 63 -5.56 -12.81 -1.74
C LEU A 63 -4.32 -13.57 -1.23
N PRO A 64 -4.24 -14.91 -1.35
CA PRO A 64 -3.16 -15.69 -0.72
C PRO A 64 -1.73 -15.25 -1.06
N ASP A 65 -1.55 -14.63 -2.22
CA ASP A 65 -0.30 -14.11 -2.78
C ASP A 65 -0.33 -12.58 -2.99
N PHE A 66 -1.28 -11.88 -2.35
CA PHE A 66 -1.43 -10.43 -2.39
C PHE A 66 -1.99 -9.91 -1.07
N ALA A 67 -1.13 -9.37 -0.20
CA ALA A 67 -1.51 -8.77 1.06
C ALA A 67 -1.59 -7.24 0.97
N TYR A 68 -2.43 -6.64 1.81
CA TYR A 68 -2.46 -5.19 2.04
C TYR A 68 -1.95 -4.88 3.43
N GLU A 69 -1.06 -3.90 3.52
CA GLU A 69 -0.56 -3.37 4.80
C GLU A 69 -0.80 -1.88 4.88
N THR A 70 -0.74 -1.32 6.09
CA THR A 70 -0.94 0.11 6.32
C THR A 70 0.18 0.75 7.10
N ILE A 71 0.52 1.98 6.72
CA ILE A 71 1.41 2.85 7.48
C ILE A 71 0.73 4.20 7.76
N PRO A 72 1.05 4.86 8.88
CA PRO A 72 0.60 6.23 9.11
C PRO A 72 1.29 7.18 8.12
N ASP A 73 0.55 8.16 7.59
CA ASP A 73 1.09 9.18 6.68
C ASP A 73 1.64 10.42 7.41
N GLY A 74 1.63 10.42 8.74
CA GLY A 74 2.16 11.50 9.59
C GLY A 74 1.29 12.76 9.62
N LEU A 75 0.11 12.73 8.99
CA LEU A 75 -0.83 13.83 8.97
C LEU A 75 -1.91 13.66 10.06
N PRO A 76 -2.48 14.76 10.60
CA PRO A 76 -3.63 14.66 11.48
C PRO A 76 -4.83 14.03 10.73
N PRO A 77 -5.75 13.36 11.44
CA PRO A 77 -6.94 12.81 10.82
C PRO A 77 -7.72 13.90 10.07
N SER A 78 -7.72 13.83 8.74
CA SER A 78 -8.49 14.74 7.88
C SER A 78 -9.90 14.21 7.65
N ASP A 79 -10.82 15.12 7.37
CA ASP A 79 -12.22 14.81 7.06
C ASP A 79 -12.34 13.91 5.82
N LYS A 80 -13.43 13.13 5.78
CA LYS A 80 -13.58 11.92 4.95
C LYS A 80 -13.62 12.19 3.45
N ASP A 81 -13.97 13.41 3.04
CA ASP A 81 -14.20 13.80 1.64
C ASP A 81 -13.31 14.96 1.17
N ALA A 82 -12.32 15.38 1.98
CA ALA A 82 -11.35 16.39 1.59
C ALA A 82 -10.37 15.86 0.53
N THR A 83 -10.01 16.70 -0.43
CA THR A 83 -8.84 16.49 -1.30
C THR A 83 -7.58 16.53 -0.43
N GLN A 84 -6.64 15.61 -0.66
CA GLN A 84 -5.37 15.63 0.08
C GLN A 84 -4.59 16.90 -0.28
N ASP A 85 -4.09 17.58 0.75
CA ASP A 85 -3.15 18.68 0.59
C ASP A 85 -1.79 18.10 0.16
N ILE A 86 -1.48 18.22 -1.13
CA ILE A 86 -0.27 17.65 -1.72
C ILE A 86 1.01 18.24 -1.10
N PRO A 87 1.14 19.57 -0.91
CA PRO A 87 2.26 20.14 -0.16
C PRO A 87 2.46 19.54 1.24
N LEU A 88 1.40 19.43 2.05
CA LEU A 88 1.49 18.85 3.39
C LEU A 88 1.86 17.36 3.33
N LEU A 89 1.30 16.63 2.38
CA LEU A 89 1.61 15.22 2.17
C LEU A 89 3.08 15.01 1.77
N CYS A 90 3.62 15.88 0.90
CA CYS A 90 5.02 15.87 0.52
C CYS A 90 5.92 16.11 1.74
N ASP A 91 5.61 17.14 2.55
CA ASP A 91 6.38 17.48 3.74
C ASP A 91 6.31 16.38 4.81
N SER A 92 5.13 15.82 5.06
CA SER A 92 4.94 14.72 6.00
C SER A 92 5.63 13.43 5.54
N THR A 93 5.52 13.07 4.26
CA THR A 93 6.23 11.92 3.68
C THR A 93 7.74 12.10 3.85
N ARG A 94 8.25 13.31 3.57
CA ARG A 94 9.67 13.63 3.74
C ARG A 94 10.12 13.57 5.21
N LYS A 95 9.28 13.88 6.18
CA LYS A 95 9.66 13.82 7.60
C LYS A 95 9.53 12.42 8.18
N THR A 96 8.48 11.70 7.78
CA THR A 96 8.05 10.49 8.47
C THR A 96 8.60 9.22 7.81
N CYS A 97 8.68 9.18 6.47
CA CYS A 97 9.09 7.98 5.75
C CYS A 97 10.62 7.74 5.72
N TYR A 98 11.45 8.75 5.95
CA TYR A 98 12.91 8.56 6.08
C TYR A 98 13.30 7.82 7.38
N GLY A 99 12.46 7.88 8.42
CA GLY A 99 12.68 7.17 9.68
C GLY A 99 12.24 5.70 9.65
N LEU A 100 11.20 5.38 8.88
CA LEU A 100 10.66 4.01 8.74
C LEU A 100 11.66 3.01 8.14
N SER A 101 12.63 3.48 7.36
CA SER A 101 13.71 2.64 6.83
C SER A 101 14.56 1.95 7.91
N LYS A 102 14.56 2.42 9.16
CA LYS A 102 15.41 1.87 10.23
C LYS A 102 14.72 0.82 11.10
N SER A 103 13.39 0.76 11.10
CA SER A 103 12.61 -0.18 11.92
C SER A 103 12.11 -1.40 11.14
N TRP A 104 12.36 -1.45 9.83
CA TRP A 104 11.88 -2.48 8.90
C TRP A 104 13.00 -3.23 8.18
N CYS A 105 14.25 -3.11 8.65
CA CYS A 105 15.40 -3.92 8.20
C CYS A 105 15.86 -4.87 9.31
#